data_AF-A0A7C5DFN9-F1
#
_entry.id   AF-A0A7C5DFN9-F1
#
_cell.length_a   1.000
_cell.length_b   1.000
_cell.length_c   1.000
_cell.angle_alpha   90.00
_cell.angle_beta   90.00
_cell.angle_gamma   90.00
#
_symmetry.space_group_name_H-M   'P 1'
#
loop_
_entity.id
_entity.type
_entity.pdbx_description
1 polymer ?
#
loop_
_entity_poly.entity_id
_entity_poly.type
_entity_poly.pdbx_seq_one_letter_code
_entity_poly.pdbx_strand_id
1 'polypeptide(L)'
;MNDAGVELFQIAIGESIEGAIDSFLDSDILVVNIPPKRREDVVEYHVGQISLLIDALADSPVKHVLFVSSTSVYPASCGEVVESDAVDPDEADSPAGRALLYVEEMLRSEFSFSTTVVR
;
A
#
# COMPACT_ATOMS: atom_id res chain seq x y z
N MET A 1 19.98 -3.40 -22.40
CA MET A 1 18.60 -2.93 -22.17
C MET A 1 18.72 -1.72 -21.25
N ASN A 2 18.52 -0.50 -21.78
CA ASN A 2 18.34 0.75 -21.04
C ASN A 2 17.90 1.88 -22.01
N ASP A 3 16.98 1.60 -22.92
CA ASP A 3 16.51 2.59 -23.92
C ASP A 3 15.36 3.48 -23.42
N ALA A 4 14.81 3.21 -22.23
CA ALA A 4 13.66 3.95 -21.67
C ALA A 4 13.99 4.79 -20.43
N GLY A 5 15.25 4.80 -19.96
CA GLY A 5 15.62 5.49 -18.71
C GLY A 5 15.00 4.87 -17.45
N VAL A 6 14.64 3.59 -17.50
CA VAL A 6 14.04 2.85 -16.38
C VAL A 6 15.06 1.88 -15.81
N GLU A 7 15.34 2.01 -14.53
CA GLU A 7 16.12 1.04 -13.77
C GLU A 7 15.19 -0.01 -13.16
N LEU A 8 15.59 -1.29 -13.26
CA LEU A 8 14.77 -2.41 -12.84
C LEU A 8 15.33 -3.01 -11.55
N PHE A 9 14.44 -3.22 -10.58
CA PHE A 9 14.73 -3.89 -9.34
C PHE A 9 13.82 -5.11 -9.18
N GLN A 10 14.37 -6.20 -8.67
CA GLN A 10 13.59 -7.35 -8.23
C GLN A 10 13.48 -7.28 -6.71
N ILE A 11 12.30 -6.85 -6.24
CA ILE A 11 11.97 -6.76 -4.82
C ILE A 11 10.81 -7.72 -4.53
N ALA A 12 10.95 -8.55 -3.51
CA ALA A 12 9.86 -9.36 -2.99
C ALA A 12 9.55 -8.93 -1.55
N ILE A 13 8.29 -8.61 -1.29
CA ILE A 13 7.81 -8.26 0.04
C ILE A 13 6.89 -9.40 0.48
N GLY A 14 7.28 -10.15 1.49
CA GLY A 14 6.52 -11.25 2.08
C GLY A 14 6.45 -11.11 3.59
N GLU A 15 6.88 -12.14 4.31
CA GLU A 15 7.16 -12.05 5.75
C GLU A 15 8.48 -11.30 6.05
N SER A 16 9.29 -11.11 5.02
CA SER A 16 10.49 -10.28 5.00
C SER A 16 10.63 -9.59 3.64
N ILE A 17 11.50 -8.59 3.55
CA ILE A 17 11.88 -7.98 2.27
C ILE A 17 13.10 -8.71 1.71
N GLU A 18 13.02 -9.12 0.45
CA GLU A 18 14.12 -9.69 -0.31
C GLU A 18 14.46 -8.79 -1.50
N GLY A 19 15.75 -8.60 -1.77
CA GLY A 19 16.25 -7.74 -2.85
C GLY A 19 16.94 -6.47 -2.33
N ALA A 20 17.35 -5.60 -3.25
CA ALA A 20 18.08 -4.37 -2.95
C ALA A 20 17.11 -3.22 -2.60
N ILE A 21 16.40 -3.35 -1.47
CA ILE A 21 15.36 -2.39 -1.08
C ILE A 21 15.88 -0.98 -0.91
N ASP A 22 17.05 -0.80 -0.29
CA ASP A 22 17.65 0.53 -0.07
C ASP A 22 17.90 1.25 -1.40
N SER A 23 18.41 0.52 -2.41
CA SER A 23 18.64 1.09 -3.74
C SER A 23 17.34 1.35 -4.49
N PHE A 24 16.32 0.51 -4.30
CA PHE A 24 15.00 0.73 -4.90
C PHE A 24 14.30 1.97 -4.32
N LEU A 25 14.49 2.24 -3.02
CA LEU A 25 13.90 3.36 -2.32
C LEU A 25 14.71 4.66 -2.40
N ASP A 26 15.84 4.69 -3.11
CA ASP A 26 16.61 5.92 -3.37
C ASP A 26 15.89 6.82 -4.40
N SER A 27 14.77 7.39 -3.97
CA SER A 27 13.87 8.19 -4.79
C SER A 27 13.08 9.21 -3.95
N ASP A 28 12.55 10.25 -4.60
CA ASP A 28 11.71 11.25 -3.92
C ASP A 28 10.26 10.77 -3.70
N ILE A 29 9.76 9.93 -4.62
CA ILE A 29 8.36 9.50 -4.70
C ILE A 29 8.29 7.99 -4.90
N LEU A 30 7.54 7.31 -4.04
CA LEU A 30 7.22 5.90 -4.17
C LEU A 30 5.77 5.72 -4.64
N VAL A 31 5.57 4.94 -5.70
CA VAL A 31 4.24 4.49 -6.13
C VAL A 31 4.04 3.04 -5.74
N VAL A 32 3.07 2.77 -4.88
CA VAL A 32 2.74 1.43 -4.39
C VAL A 32 1.44 0.97 -5.05
N ASN A 33 1.56 -0.04 -5.91
CA ASN A 33 0.41 -0.68 -6.58
C ASN A 33 0.49 -2.20 -6.37
N ILE A 34 0.49 -2.61 -5.10
CA ILE A 34 0.55 -4.00 -4.68
C ILE A 34 -0.84 -4.41 -4.20
N PRO A 35 -1.65 -5.10 -5.01
CA PRO A 35 -2.98 -5.51 -4.58
C PRO A 35 -2.90 -6.62 -3.51
N PRO A 36 -3.85 -6.67 -2.56
CA PRO A 36 -3.94 -7.76 -1.61
C PRO A 36 -4.10 -9.11 -2.33
N LYS A 37 -3.26 -10.10 -1.97
CA LYS A 37 -3.33 -11.44 -2.55
C LYS A 37 -4.57 -12.18 -2.07
N ARG A 38 -5.12 -13.07 -2.90
CA ARG A 38 -6.20 -13.98 -2.50
C ARG A 38 -5.66 -15.04 -1.55
N ARG A 39 -5.92 -14.89 -0.25
CA ARG A 39 -5.54 -15.79 0.84
C ARG A 39 -6.51 -15.63 2.02
N GLU A 40 -6.53 -16.59 2.94
CA GLU A 40 -7.44 -16.58 4.09
C GLU A 40 -7.08 -15.48 5.11
N ASP A 41 -5.79 -15.28 5.35
CA ASP A 41 -5.17 -14.29 6.23
C ASP A 41 -4.74 -13.02 5.46
N VAL A 42 -5.58 -12.57 4.51
CA VAL A 42 -5.21 -11.46 3.60
C VAL A 42 -5.00 -10.14 4.34
N VAL A 43 -5.75 -9.91 5.43
CA VAL A 43 -5.66 -8.70 6.23
C VAL A 43 -4.29 -8.65 6.91
N GLU A 44 -3.97 -9.68 7.67
CA GLU A 44 -2.72 -9.80 8.43
C GLU A 44 -1.52 -9.77 7.50
N TYR A 45 -1.59 -10.51 6.40
CA TYR A 45 -0.48 -10.60 5.46
C TYR A 45 -0.22 -9.28 4.74
N HIS A 46 -1.27 -8.61 4.23
CA HIS A 46 -1.08 -7.36 3.49
C HIS A 46 -0.63 -6.22 4.43
N VAL A 47 -1.22 -6.14 5.63
CA VAL A 47 -0.79 -5.22 6.69
C VAL A 47 0.69 -5.47 7.05
N GLY A 48 1.09 -6.72 7.23
CA GLY A 48 2.48 -7.08 7.51
C GLY A 48 3.44 -6.66 6.39
N GLN A 49 3.07 -6.88 5.13
CA GLN A 49 3.88 -6.45 3.98
C GLN A 49 4.10 -4.93 3.98
N ILE A 50 3.05 -4.15 4.24
CA ILE A 50 3.16 -2.69 4.26
C ILE A 50 3.89 -2.20 5.51
N SER A 51 3.74 -2.86 6.66
CA SER A 51 4.54 -2.56 7.85
C SER A 51 6.04 -2.67 7.56
N LEU A 52 6.47 -3.76 6.91
CA LEU A 52 7.88 -3.93 6.52
C LEU A 52 8.35 -2.82 5.56
N LEU A 53 7.48 -2.39 4.64
CA LEU A 53 7.78 -1.32 3.71
C LEU A 53 7.90 0.03 4.43
N ILE A 54 7.02 0.33 5.38
CA ILE A 54 7.08 1.53 6.22
C ILE A 54 8.38 1.57 7.02
N ASP A 55 8.79 0.44 7.61
CA ASP A 55 10.05 0.34 8.34
C ASP A 55 11.24 0.65 7.40
N ALA A 56 11.25 0.11 6.19
CA ALA A 56 12.28 0.40 5.19
C ALA A 56 12.25 1.86 4.69
N LEU A 57 11.06 2.49 4.66
CA LEU A 57 10.90 3.88 4.26
C LEU A 57 11.49 4.86 5.28
N ALA A 58 11.59 4.47 6.55
CA ALA A 58 12.11 5.33 7.63
C ALA A 58 13.55 5.82 7.36
N ASP A 59 14.38 4.98 6.75
CA ASP A 59 15.77 5.28 6.41
C ASP A 59 15.94 5.80 4.96
N SER A 60 14.85 5.97 4.22
CA SER A 60 14.86 6.34 2.81
C SER A 60 14.71 7.86 2.58
N PRO A 61 15.15 8.38 1.42
CA PRO A 61 14.91 9.78 1.04
C PRO A 61 13.45 10.06 0.64
N VAL A 62 12.60 9.04 0.46
CA VAL A 62 11.21 9.18 0.00
C VAL A 62 10.45 10.18 0.88
N LYS A 63 9.72 11.09 0.23
CA LYS A 63 8.87 12.10 0.90
C LYS A 63 7.39 11.99 0.52
N HIS A 64 7.10 11.31 -0.58
CA HIS A 64 5.75 11.14 -1.07
C HIS A 64 5.48 9.67 -1.40
N VAL A 65 4.40 9.14 -0.84
CA VAL A 65 3.90 7.80 -1.15
C VAL A 65 2.55 7.94 -1.84
N LEU A 66 2.46 7.40 -3.05
CA LEU A 66 1.21 7.25 -3.79
C LEU A 66 0.76 5.80 -3.67
N PHE A 67 -0.31 5.56 -2.90
CA PHE A 67 -0.88 4.24 -2.73
C PHE A 67 -2.09 4.05 -3.65
N VAL A 68 -2.05 3.02 -4.49
CA VAL A 68 -3.17 2.62 -5.33
C VAL A 68 -4.02 1.63 -4.55
N SER A 69 -5.16 2.12 -4.06
CA SER A 69 -6.17 1.33 -3.38
C SER A 69 -7.16 0.75 -4.41
N SER A 70 -8.34 0.35 -3.97
CA SER A 70 -9.39 -0.23 -4.82
C SER A 70 -10.76 0.19 -4.33
N THR A 71 -11.75 0.17 -5.22
CA THR A 71 -13.15 0.38 -4.86
C THR A 71 -13.74 -0.73 -3.97
N SER A 72 -13.01 -1.81 -3.68
CA SER A 72 -13.45 -2.84 -2.72
C SER A 72 -13.49 -2.37 -1.26
N VAL A 73 -12.97 -1.16 -0.99
CA VAL A 73 -13.06 -0.48 0.31
C VAL A 73 -14.46 0.06 0.61
N TYR A 74 -15.29 0.25 -0.43
CA TYR A 74 -16.66 0.70 -0.25
C TYR A 74 -17.59 -0.48 0.06
N PRO A 75 -18.66 -0.25 0.84
CA PRO A 75 -19.67 -1.26 1.07
C PRO A 75 -20.39 -1.63 -0.25
N ALA A 76 -20.75 -2.91 -0.37
CA ALA A 76 -21.60 -3.50 -1.38
C ALA A 76 -23.07 -3.09 -1.17
N SER A 77 -23.31 -1.78 -1.09
CA SER A 77 -24.65 -1.23 -1.14
C SER A 77 -25.13 -1.16 -2.60
N CYS A 78 -26.43 -1.36 -2.84
CA CYS A 78 -27.03 -1.20 -4.17
C CYS A 78 -27.24 0.28 -4.57
N GLY A 79 -26.53 1.22 -3.94
CA GLY A 79 -26.71 2.66 -4.06
C GLY A 79 -25.45 3.42 -4.48
N GLU A 80 -25.56 4.75 -4.49
CA GLU A 80 -24.40 5.64 -4.61
C GLU A 80 -23.55 5.56 -3.34
N VAL A 81 -22.24 5.42 -3.51
CA VAL A 81 -21.25 5.44 -2.43
C VAL A 81 -20.34 6.65 -2.58
N VAL A 82 -19.89 7.20 -1.46
CA VAL A 82 -19.02 8.37 -1.38
C VAL A 82 -17.77 8.06 -0.54
N GLU A 83 -16.76 8.93 -0.58
CA GLU A 83 -15.48 8.72 0.12
C GLU A 83 -15.62 8.50 1.64
N SER A 84 -16.65 9.10 2.26
CA SER A 84 -16.94 8.91 3.69
C SER A 84 -17.48 7.53 4.03
N ASP A 85 -17.87 6.71 3.05
CA ASP A 85 -18.36 5.35 3.25
C ASP A 85 -17.20 4.33 3.33
N ALA A 86 -15.96 4.76 3.07
CA ALA A 86 -14.76 3.93 3.07
C ALA A 86 -13.71 4.47 4.04
N VAL A 87 -14.07 4.47 5.32
CA VAL A 87 -13.22 4.99 6.42
C VAL A 87 -13.02 3.97 7.54
N ASP A 88 -13.97 3.06 7.77
CA ASP A 88 -13.88 2.06 8.83
C ASP A 88 -13.52 0.68 8.23
N PRO A 89 -12.33 0.12 8.50
CA PRO A 89 -11.95 -1.22 8.08
C PRO A 89 -12.95 -2.31 8.53
N ASP A 90 -13.60 -2.14 9.68
CA ASP A 90 -14.53 -3.13 10.23
C ASP A 90 -15.86 -3.15 9.47
N GLU A 91 -16.23 -2.03 8.82
CA GLU A 91 -17.42 -1.90 7.98
C GLU A 91 -17.20 -2.37 6.52
N ALA A 92 -15.96 -2.73 6.15
CA ALA A 92 -15.68 -3.22 4.81
C ALA A 92 -16.32 -4.60 4.54
N ASP A 93 -17.02 -4.69 3.40
CA ASP A 93 -17.74 -5.90 2.97
C ASP A 93 -16.84 -7.03 2.43
N SER A 94 -15.53 -6.79 2.33
CA SER A 94 -14.57 -7.81 1.91
C SER A 94 -13.28 -7.78 2.72
N PRO A 95 -12.65 -8.94 2.97
CA PRO A 95 -11.34 -9.01 3.62
C PRO A 95 -10.26 -8.20 2.88
N ALA A 96 -10.34 -8.13 1.55
CA ALA A 96 -9.42 -7.32 0.74
C ALA A 96 -9.65 -5.81 0.93
N GLY A 97 -10.90 -5.37 0.99
CA GLY A 97 -11.27 -3.98 1.30
C GLY A 97 -10.81 -3.58 2.71
N ARG A 98 -11.02 -4.46 3.69
CA ARG A 98 -10.52 -4.26 5.06
C ARG A 98 -9.00 -4.13 5.11
N ALA A 99 -8.29 -5.00 4.42
CA ALA A 99 -6.83 -4.94 4.34
C ALA A 99 -6.34 -3.61 3.75
N LEU A 100 -6.98 -3.13 2.68
CA LEU A 100 -6.67 -1.84 2.06
C LEU A 100 -6.94 -0.68 3.01
N LEU A 101 -8.08 -0.66 3.72
CA LEU A 101 -8.39 0.43 4.66
C LEU A 101 -7.39 0.50 5.82
N TYR A 102 -6.97 -0.63 6.38
CA TYR A 102 -5.89 -0.64 7.38
C TYR A 102 -4.58 -0.09 6.81
N VAL A 103 -4.20 -0.54 5.62
CA VAL A 103 -2.96 -0.07 4.95
C VAL A 103 -3.02 1.44 4.66
N GLU A 104 -4.16 1.94 4.20
CA GLU A 104 -4.35 3.37 3.97
C GLU A 104 -4.21 4.18 5.27
N GLU A 105 -4.78 3.69 6.38
CA GLU A 105 -4.66 4.33 7.69
C GLU A 105 -3.20 4.34 8.19
N MET A 106 -2.51 3.21 8.08
CA MET A 106 -1.09 3.08 8.44
C MET A 106 -0.24 4.09 7.68
N LEU A 107 -0.37 4.12 6.35
CA LEU A 107 0.42 5.03 5.50
C LEU A 107 0.08 6.50 5.74
N ARG A 108 -1.17 6.85 6.08
CA ARG A 108 -1.57 8.22 6.42
C ARG A 108 -1.09 8.68 7.79
N SER A 109 -0.81 7.73 8.69
CA SER A 109 -0.38 8.00 10.07
C SER A 109 1.13 8.25 10.18
N GLU A 110 1.89 7.97 9.12
CA GLU A 110 3.33 8.24 9.07
C GLU A 110 3.65 9.73 8.98
N PHE A 111 4.64 10.18 9.75
CA PHE A 111 5.10 11.57 9.75
C PHE A 111 6.33 11.81 8.88
N SER A 112 7.04 10.74 8.51
CA SER A 112 8.30 10.78 7.75
C SER A 112 8.09 11.08 6.26
N PHE A 113 6.90 10.77 5.75
CA PHE A 113 6.45 11.03 4.38
C PHE A 113 4.99 11.44 4.36
N SER A 114 4.54 11.95 3.21
CA SER A 114 3.13 12.25 2.96
C SER A 114 2.51 11.19 2.06
N THR A 115 1.27 10.81 2.36
CA THR A 115 0.56 9.77 1.60
C THR A 115 -0.60 10.34 0.81
N THR A 116 -0.68 9.98 -0.46
CA THR A 116 -1.85 10.18 -1.32
C THR A 116 -2.42 8.81 -1.68
N VAL A 117 -3.73 8.65 -1.52
CA VAL A 117 -4.44 7.43 -1.90
C VAL A 117 -5.26 7.70 -3.15
N VAL A 118 -5.19 6.79 -4.12
CA VAL A 118 -6.04 6.77 -5.31
C VAL A 118 -6.94 5.54 -5.25
N ARG A 119 -8.24 5.74 -5.42
CA ARG A 119 -9.29 4.71 -5.42
C ARG A 119 -10.02 4.71 -6.76
#